data_AF-A0A8T5LJN7-F1
#
_entry.id   AF-A0A8T5LJN7-F1
#
_cell.length_a   1.000
_cell.length_b   1.000
_cell.length_c   1.000
_cell.angle_alpha   90.00
_cell.angle_beta   90.00
_cell.angle_gamma   90.00
#
_symmetry.space_group_name_H-M   'P 1'
#
loop_
_entity.id
_entity.type
_entity.pdbx_description
1 polymer ?
#
loop_
_entity_poly.entity_id
_entity_poly.type
_entity_poly.pdbx_seq_one_letter_code
_entity_poly.pdbx_strand_id
1 'polypeptide(L)'
;MGRAGVLISEKGVIHKVKGFNVNAVDTTGAGDMFAAGFLFGLTNNYTVKQAGLIGNFAASKVVQQLGGRVDVSLKDEIKKLF
;
A
#
# COMPACT_ATOMS: atom_id res chain seq x y z
N MET A 1 5.68 -0.24 -8.31
CA MET A 1 6.38 -1.14 -9.25
C MET A 1 5.82 -2.56 -9.17
N GLY A 2 4.48 -2.73 -9.13
CA GLY A 2 3.85 -4.04 -8.93
C GLY A 2 4.44 -4.80 -7.74
N ARG A 3 4.71 -6.09 -7.93
CA ARG A 3 5.30 -6.99 -6.90
C ARG A 3 6.65 -6.54 -6.33
N ALA A 4 7.40 -5.68 -7.04
CA ALA A 4 8.68 -5.18 -6.54
C ALA A 4 8.52 -4.16 -5.39
N GLY A 5 7.30 -3.66 -5.18
CA GLY A 5 6.99 -2.66 -4.16
C GLY A 5 7.01 -1.26 -4.72
N VAL A 6 7.58 -0.33 -3.95
CA VAL A 6 7.36 1.11 -4.12
C VAL A 6 8.68 1.87 -4.03
N LEU A 7 8.83 2.85 -4.92
CA LEU A 7 9.85 3.88 -4.87
C LEU A 7 9.15 5.21 -4.59
N ILE A 8 9.62 5.94 -3.59
CA ILE A 8 9.12 7.29 -3.29
C ILE A 8 10.30 8.24 -3.33
N SER A 9 10.14 9.35 -4.06
CA SER A 9 11.10 10.45 -4.08
C SER A 9 10.58 11.57 -3.18
N GLU A 10 11.31 11.87 -2.11
CA GLU A 10 11.02 12.96 -1.17
C GLU A 10 12.26 13.85 -1.04
N LYS A 11 12.16 15.13 -1.44
CA LYS A 11 13.25 16.13 -1.28
C LYS A 11 14.62 15.66 -1.79
N GLY A 12 14.64 14.95 -2.93
CA GLY A 12 15.86 14.39 -3.52
C GLY A 12 16.34 13.07 -2.89
N VAL A 13 15.67 12.57 -1.86
CA VAL A 13 15.92 11.26 -1.25
C VAL A 13 14.97 10.22 -1.85
N ILE A 14 15.51 9.06 -2.21
CA ILE A 14 14.69 7.92 -2.66
C ILE A 14 14.49 6.92 -1.53
N HIS A 15 13.24 6.72 -1.14
CA HIS A 15 12.80 5.67 -0.23
C HIS A 15 12.37 4.45 -1.04
N LYS A 16 12.97 3.29 -0.74
CA LYS A 16 12.56 2.00 -1.30
C LYS A 16 11.79 1.20 -0.25
N VAL A 17 10.62 0.70 -0.62
CA VAL A 17 9.81 -0.20 0.21
C VAL A 17 9.58 -1.47 -0.58
N LYS A 18 10.00 -2.62 -0.04
CA LYS A 18 9.80 -3.93 -0.68
C LYS A 18 8.32 -4.26 -0.76
N GLY A 19 7.90 -4.88 -1.87
CA GLY A 19 6.56 -5.42 -2.05
C GLY A 19 6.24 -6.50 -1.03
N PHE A 20 4.95 -6.66 -0.71
CA PHE A 20 4.47 -7.80 0.06
C PHE A 20 4.38 -9.03 -0.85
N ASN A 21 4.88 -10.17 -0.37
CA ASN A 21 4.74 -11.42 -1.09
C ASN A 21 3.35 -12.01 -0.83
N VAL A 22 2.49 -11.99 -1.84
CA VAL A 22 1.09 -12.42 -1.77
C VAL A 22 0.72 -13.21 -3.02
N ASN A 23 -0.26 -14.10 -2.90
CA ASN A 23 -0.84 -14.79 -4.05
C ASN A 23 -1.88 -13.87 -4.71
N ALA A 24 -1.49 -13.19 -5.78
CA ALA A 24 -2.39 -12.31 -6.52
C ALA A 24 -3.42 -13.12 -7.32
N VAL A 25 -4.70 -12.77 -7.17
CA VAL A 25 -5.86 -13.34 -7.85
C VAL A 25 -6.36 -12.39 -8.95
N ASP A 26 -6.49 -11.09 -8.66
CA ASP A 26 -6.92 -10.04 -9.59
C ASP A 26 -6.16 -8.74 -9.27
N THR A 27 -5.59 -8.07 -10.27
CA THR A 27 -4.83 -6.83 -10.03
C THR A 27 -5.67 -5.55 -10.15
N THR A 28 -6.97 -5.70 -10.45
CA THR A 28 -7.91 -4.58 -10.57
C THR A 28 -7.94 -3.75 -9.28
N GLY A 29 -7.86 -2.42 -9.40
CA GLY A 29 -7.89 -1.51 -8.26
C GLY A 29 -6.61 -1.47 -7.41
N ALA A 30 -5.55 -2.23 -7.74
CA ALA A 30 -4.29 -2.21 -6.98
C ALA A 30 -3.66 -0.81 -6.89
N GLY A 31 -3.72 -0.03 -7.99
CA GLY A 31 -3.20 1.34 -8.04
C GLY A 31 -4.03 2.30 -7.18
N ASP A 32 -5.36 2.19 -7.27
CA ASP A 32 -6.28 3.04 -6.48
C ASP A 32 -6.14 2.75 -4.99
N MET A 33 -6.05 1.47 -4.62
CA MET A 33 -5.82 1.06 -3.23
C MET A 33 -4.44 1.47 -2.72
N PHE A 34 -3.41 1.43 -3.58
CA PHE A 34 -2.11 2.00 -3.25
C PHE A 34 -2.23 3.50 -2.94
N ALA A 35 -2.85 4.27 -3.82
CA ALA A 35 -3.01 5.72 -3.66
C ALA A 35 -3.83 6.05 -2.41
N ALA A 36 -4.94 5.35 -2.17
CA ALA A 36 -5.77 5.52 -0.99
C ALA A 36 -4.99 5.24 0.30
N GLY A 37 -4.24 4.13 0.36
CA GLY A 37 -3.41 3.80 1.52
C GLY A 37 -2.26 4.80 1.74
N PHE A 38 -1.63 5.27 0.65
CA PHE A 38 -0.57 6.27 0.73
C PHE A 38 -1.10 7.61 1.27
N LEU A 39 -2.21 8.10 0.73
CA LEU A 39 -2.86 9.33 1.21
C LEU A 39 -3.36 9.19 2.65
N PHE A 40 -3.91 8.03 3.02
CA PHE A 40 -4.26 7.73 4.40
C PHE A 40 -3.05 7.87 5.33
N GLY A 41 -1.89 7.32 4.95
CA GLY A 41 -0.65 7.48 5.70
C GLY A 41 -0.28 8.95 5.92
N LEU A 42 -0.22 9.74 4.84
CA LEU A 42 0.15 11.15 4.92
C LEU A 42 -0.81 11.98 5.79
N THR A 43 -2.12 11.74 5.64
CA THR A 43 -3.17 12.46 6.40
C THR A 43 -3.25 12.05 7.87
N ASN A 44 -2.63 10.94 8.27
CA ASN A 44 -2.58 10.45 9.64
C ASN A 44 -1.18 10.61 10.28
N ASN A 45 -0.38 11.58 9.79
CA ASN A 45 0.96 11.92 10.31
C ASN A 45 2.01 10.79 10.23
N TYR A 46 1.81 9.80 9.36
CA TYR A 46 2.87 8.82 9.08
C TYR A 46 3.95 9.46 8.21
N THR A 47 5.20 9.03 8.38
CA THR A 47 6.31 9.44 7.49
C THR A 47 6.04 9.00 6.06
N VAL A 48 6.67 9.65 5.07
CA VAL A 48 6.52 9.30 3.65
C VAL A 48 6.86 7.83 3.37
N LYS A 49 7.89 7.29 4.04
CA LYS A 49 8.24 5.86 3.95
C LYS A 49 7.13 4.96 4.51
N GLN A 50 6.54 5.33 5.65
CA GLN A 50 5.43 4.59 6.25
C GLN A 50 4.16 4.68 5.40
N ALA A 51 3.83 5.85 4.86
CA ALA A 51 2.75 6.01 3.89
C ALA A 51 2.96 5.10 2.66
N GLY A 52 4.19 5.01 2.18
CA GLY A 52 4.61 4.05 1.15
C GLY A 52 4.31 2.60 1.51
N LEU A 53 4.65 2.20 2.74
CA LEU A 53 4.35 0.86 3.26
C LEU A 53 2.85 0.59 3.37
N ILE A 54 2.07 1.58 3.84
CA ILE A 54 0.62 1.47 3.97
C ILE A 54 -0.06 1.32 2.60
N GLY A 55 0.32 2.14 1.61
CA GLY A 55 -0.18 1.99 0.24
C GLY A 55 0.15 0.63 -0.33
N ASN A 56 1.40 0.18 -0.16
CA ASN A 56 1.85 -1.14 -0.62
C ASN A 56 1.06 -2.28 0.05
N PHE A 57 0.77 -2.14 1.34
CA PHE A 57 -0.05 -3.09 2.10
C PHE A 57 -1.49 -3.13 1.58
N ALA A 58 -2.13 -1.97 1.39
CA ALA A 58 -3.48 -1.87 0.86
C ALA A 58 -3.61 -2.49 -0.54
N ALA A 59 -2.65 -2.21 -1.43
CA ALA A 59 -2.59 -2.85 -2.74
C ALA A 59 -2.39 -4.36 -2.63
N SER A 60 -1.53 -4.83 -1.73
CA SER A 60 -1.32 -6.28 -1.52
C SER A 60 -2.58 -7.00 -1.05
N LYS A 61 -3.48 -6.30 -0.35
CA LYS A 61 -4.74 -6.87 0.14
C LYS A 61 -5.79 -6.98 -0.95
N VAL A 62 -5.98 -5.93 -1.75
CA VAL A 62 -6.98 -5.97 -2.83
C VAL A 62 -6.62 -6.99 -3.89
N VAL A 63 -5.33 -7.22 -4.17
CA VAL A 63 -4.96 -8.16 -5.22
C VAL A 63 -5.20 -9.63 -4.87
N GLN A 64 -5.50 -9.96 -3.62
CA GLN A 64 -5.73 -11.34 -3.15
C GLN A 64 -7.19 -11.80 -3.31
N GLN A 65 -8.04 -10.96 -3.90
CA GLN A 65 -9.47 -11.20 -4.09
C GLN A 65 -9.91 -10.72 -5.47
N LEU A 66 -11.11 -11.11 -5.90
CA LEU A 66 -11.68 -10.64 -7.16
C LEU A 66 -12.27 -9.23 -7.00
N GLY A 67 -11.98 -8.33 -7.94
CA GLY A 67 -12.48 -6.95 -7.93
C GLY A 67 -11.65 -5.96 -7.10
N GLY A 68 -11.86 -4.66 -7.36
CA GLY A 68 -10.99 -3.58 -6.86
C GLY A 68 -11.33 -3.00 -5.48
N ARG A 69 -12.14 -3.68 -4.65
CA ARG A 69 -12.58 -3.15 -3.35
C ARG A 69 -12.39 -4.17 -2.25
N VAL A 70 -11.55 -3.83 -1.28
CA VAL A 70 -11.27 -4.70 -0.13
C VAL A 70 -12.51 -4.85 0.76
N ASP A 71 -12.88 -6.08 1.09
CA ASP A 71 -14.07 -6.39 1.88
C ASP A 71 -13.90 -6.11 3.39
N VAL A 72 -12.65 -5.91 3.83
CA VAL A 72 -12.28 -5.69 5.23
C VAL A 72 -11.80 -4.27 5.50
N SER A 73 -12.06 -3.79 6.72
CA SER A 73 -11.52 -2.51 7.20
C SER A 73 -10.01 -2.62 7.43
N LEU A 74 -9.22 -1.97 6.58
CA LEU A 74 -7.76 -1.99 6.67
C LEU A 74 -7.20 -1.18 7.86
N LYS A 75 -8.01 -0.33 8.50
CA LYS A 75 -7.52 0.63 9.51
C LYS A 75 -6.83 -0.06 10.71
N ASP A 76 -7.43 -1.14 11.21
CA ASP A 76 -6.86 -1.87 12.36
C ASP A 76 -5.74 -2.81 11.95
N GLU A 77 -5.70 -3.27 10.69
CA GLU A 77 -4.56 -4.01 10.16
C GLU A 77 -3.33 -3.11 9.97
N ILE A 78 -3.53 -1.87 9.53
CA ILE A 78 -2.45 -0.89 9.36
C ILE A 78 -1.76 -0.59 10.69
N LYS A 79 -2.51 -0.51 11.80
CA LYS A 79 -1.92 -0.32 13.14
C LYS A 79 -0.98 -1.46 13.53
N LYS A 80 -1.15 -2.67 12.99
CA LYS A 80 -0.30 -3.83 13.30
C LYS A 80 1.01 -3.83 12.49
N LEU A 81 1.19 -2.89 11.56
CA LEU A 81 2.43 -2.73 10.79
C LEU A 81 3.53 -2.00 11.58
N PHE A 82 3.19 -1.39 12.72
CA PHE A 82 4.05 -0.54 13.55
C PHE A 82 3.83 -0.85 15.03
#